data_AF-A0A2K3M272-F1
#
_entry.id   AF-A0A2K3M272-F1
#
_cell.length_a   1.000
_cell.length_b   1.000
_cell.length_c   1.000
_cell.angle_alpha   90.00
_cell.angle_beta   90.00
_cell.angle_gamma   90.00
#
_symmetry.space_group_name_H-M   'P 1'
#
loop_
_entity.id
_entity.type
_entity.pdbx_description
1 polymer ?
#
loop_
_entity_poly.entity_id
_entity_poly.type
_entity_poly.pdbx_seq_one_letter_code
_entity_poly.pdbx_strand_id
1 'polypeptide(L)' 'MEIGMLPISASKRGKLLAAGYTTLHSIATTSITHLATDIEVSESEALEILNFATRNSALERSSGSNTNVIQGMC' A
#
# COMPACT_ATOMS: atom_id res chain seq x y z
N MET A 1 -8.72 -4.43 6.70
CA MET A 1 -8.45 -3.95 5.32
C MET A 1 -7.42 -2.84 5.41
N GLU A 2 -6.18 -3.10 4.99
CA GLU A 2 -5.02 -2.20 5.18
C GLU A 2 -5.13 -0.89 4.39
N ILE A 3 -5.79 -0.92 3.23
CA ILE A 3 -6.15 0.27 2.43
C ILE A 3 -6.86 1.35 3.25
N GLY A 4 -7.56 0.97 4.33
CA GLY A 4 -8.22 1.92 5.21
C GLY A 4 -7.32 2.75 6.10
N MET A 5 -6.04 2.41 6.14
CA MET A 5 -5.00 3.15 6.86
C MET A 5 -4.36 4.22 5.97
N LEU A 6 -4.62 4.20 4.65
CA LEU A 6 -4.14 5.24 3.75
C LEU A 6 -4.89 6.55 4.03
N PRO A 7 -4.18 7.68 4.20
CA PRO A 7 -4.80 8.99 4.38
C PRO A 7 -5.31 9.53 3.04
N ILE A 8 -6.28 8.84 2.46
CA ILE A 8 -6.89 9.15 1.15
C ILE A 8 -8.38 9.36 1.30
N SER A 9 -8.96 10.15 0.40
CA SER A 9 -10.41 10.38 0.38
C SER A 9 -11.18 9.07 0.17
N ALA A 10 -12.37 8.97 0.76
CA ALA A 10 -13.26 7.81 0.62
C ALA A 10 -13.52 7.44 -0.85
N SER A 11 -13.60 8.43 -1.74
CA SER A 11 -13.75 8.22 -3.18
C SER A 11 -12.58 7.44 -3.77
N LYS A 12 -11.33 7.85 -3.51
CA LYS A 12 -10.12 7.16 -3.98
C LYS A 12 -10.05 5.73 -3.43
N ARG A 13 -10.43 5.56 -2.16
CA ARG A 13 -10.49 4.26 -1.50
C ARG A 13 -11.50 3.33 -2.18
N GLY A 14 -12.66 3.84 -2.56
CA GLY A 14 -13.67 3.09 -3.31
C GLY A 14 -13.15 2.64 -4.68
N LYS A 15 -12.40 3.51 -5.38
CA LYS A 15 -11.78 3.15 -6.65
C LYS A 15 -10.71 2.06 -6.51
N LEU A 16 -9.82 2.18 -5.52
CA LEU A 16 -8.82 1.14 -5.22
C LEU A 16 -9.48 -0.21 -4.93
N LEU A 17 -10.56 -0.21 -4.15
CA LEU A 17 -11.32 -1.42 -3.85
C LEU A 17 -12.00 -1.99 -5.10
N ALA A 18 -12.58 -1.14 -5.95
CA ALA A 18 -13.21 -1.55 -7.22
C ALA A 18 -12.19 -2.14 -8.22
N ALA A 19 -10.97 -1.61 -8.21
CA ALA A 19 -9.81 -2.12 -8.94
C ALA A 19 -9.22 -3.43 -8.35
N GLY A 20 -9.66 -3.84 -7.15
CA GLY A 20 -9.15 -5.04 -6.49
C GLY A 20 -7.90 -4.84 -5.64
N TYR A 21 -7.41 -3.60 -5.50
CA TYR A 21 -6.36 -3.28 -4.54
C TYR A 21 -6.91 -3.32 -3.12
N THR A 22 -6.75 -4.46 -2.47
CA THR A 22 -7.21 -4.73 -1.10
C THR A 22 -6.08 -4.66 -0.07
N THR A 23 -4.83 -4.81 -0.53
CA THR A 23 -3.60 -4.83 0.27
C THR A 23 -2.64 -3.73 -0.17
N LEU A 24 -1.85 -3.20 0.77
CA LEU A 24 -0.88 -2.15 0.47
C LEU A 24 0.28 -2.68 -0.39
N HIS A 25 0.62 -3.95 -0.19
CA HIS A 25 1.64 -4.62 -0.99
C HIS A 25 1.27 -4.63 -2.48
N SER A 26 0.02 -4.95 -2.84
CA SER A 26 -0.42 -4.93 -4.25
C SER A 26 -0.29 -3.56 -4.89
N ILE A 27 -0.56 -2.50 -4.13
CA ILE A 27 -0.36 -1.12 -4.60
C ILE A 27 1.13 -0.85 -4.79
N ALA A 28 1.95 -1.15 -3.78
CA ALA A 28 3.39 -0.86 -3.80
C ALA A 28 4.14 -1.62 -4.90
N THR A 29 3.66 -2.81 -5.31
CA THR A 29 4.22 -3.58 -6.41
C THR A 29 3.70 -3.15 -7.79
N THR A 30 2.66 -2.31 -7.85
CA THR A 30 2.04 -1.86 -9.10
C THR A 30 2.73 -0.61 -9.64
N SER A 31 2.78 -0.46 -10.96
CA SER A 31 3.32 0.76 -11.58
C SER A 31 2.37 1.95 -11.44
N ILE A 32 2.93 3.14 -11.22
CA ILE A 32 2.18 4.39 -11.00
C ILE A 32 1.21 4.70 -12.14
N THR A 33 1.67 4.58 -13.39
CA THR A 33 0.84 4.78 -14.59
C THR A 33 -0.32 3.78 -14.69
N HIS A 34 -0.07 2.53 -14.31
CA HIS A 34 -1.09 1.49 -14.29
C HIS A 34 -2.13 1.81 -13.22
N LEU A 35 -1.68 2.11 -11.99
CA LEU A 35 -2.52 2.53 -10.88
C LEU A 35 -3.36 3.76 -11.24
N ALA A 36 -2.74 4.80 -11.81
CA ALA A 36 -3.41 6.03 -12.22
C ALA A 36 -4.56 5.77 -13.21
N THR A 37 -4.33 4.86 -14.17
CA THR A 37 -5.34 4.47 -15.16
C THR A 37 -6.46 3.66 -14.51
N ASP A 38 -6.11 2.72 -13.63
CA ASP A 38 -7.02 1.76 -13.01
C ASP A 38 -7.99 2.42 -12.01
N ILE A 39 -7.52 3.45 -11.31
CA ILE A 39 -8.36 4.28 -10.43
C ILE A 39 -8.74 5.64 -11.04
N GLU A 40 -8.50 5.84 -12.34
CA GLU A 40 -8.84 7.07 -13.07
C GLU A 40 -8.48 8.35 -12.30
N VAL A 41 -7.21 8.49 -11.94
CA VAL A 41 -6.64 9.68 -11.29
C VAL A 41 -5.38 10.13 -12.02
N SER A 42 -4.89 11.33 -11.69
CA SER A 42 -3.61 11.82 -12.20
C SER A 42 -2.42 11.03 -11.65
N GLU A 43 -1.33 10.94 -12.41
CA GLU A 43 -0.10 10.25 -11.99
C GLU A 43 0.44 10.77 -10.65
N SER A 44 0.35 12.08 -10.37
CA SER A 44 0.75 12.66 -9.08
C SER A 44 -0.04 12.06 -7.91
N GLU A 45 -1.34 11.86 -8.08
CA GLU A 45 -2.23 11.32 -7.06
C GLU A 45 -1.95 9.83 -6.84
N ALA A 46 -1.69 9.09 -7.91
CA ALA A 46 -1.27 7.69 -7.86
C ALA A 46 0.09 7.53 -7.18
N LEU A 47 1.04 8.44 -7.45
CA LEU A 47 2.36 8.47 -6.82
C LEU A 47 2.23 8.68 -5.30
N GLU A 48 1.38 9.60 -4.84
CA GLU A 48 1.15 9.80 -3.41
C GLU A 48 0.60 8.53 -2.75
N ILE A 49 -0.40 7.89 -3.35
CA ILE A 49 -0.98 6.63 -2.85
C ILE A 49 0.09 5.54 -2.75
N LEU A 50 0.91 5.38 -3.78
CA LEU A 50 1.97 4.39 -3.83
C LEU A 50 3.06 4.66 -2.78
N ASN A 51 3.43 5.93 -2.57
CA ASN A 51 4.36 6.34 -1.54
C ASN A 51 3.81 6.04 -0.13
N PHE A 52 2.53 6.29 0.13
CA PHE A 52 1.89 5.93 1.41
C PHE A 52 1.86 4.41 1.62
N ALA A 53 1.51 3.64 0.59
CA ALA A 53 1.49 2.17 0.67
C ALA A 53 2.89 1.60 0.93
N THR A 54 3.92 2.16 0.28
CA THR A 54 5.33 1.78 0.47
C THR A 54 5.83 2.14 1.87
N ARG A 55 5.49 3.32 2.39
CA ARG A 55 5.88 3.74 3.75
C ARG A 55 5.21 2.90 4.83
N ASN A 56 3.93 2.57 4.68
CA ASN A 56 3.21 1.78 5.67
C ASN A 56 3.63 0.30 5.66
N SER A 57 3.95 -0.27 4.49
CA SER A 57 4.53 -1.62 4.41
C SER A 57 5.94 -1.69 5.03
N ALA A 58 6.74 -0.63 4.93
CA ALA A 58 7.99 -0.51 5.66
C ALA A 58 7.78 -0.35 7.18
N LEU A 59 6.74 0.36 7.60
CA LEU A 59 6.39 0.53 9.01
C LEU A 59 5.93 -0.80 9.64
N GLU A 60 5.11 -1.59 8.96
CA GLU A 60 4.72 -2.95 9.39
C GLU A 60 5.96 -3.85 9.59
N ARG A 61 6.96 -3.76 8.71
CA ARG A 61 8.24 -4.46 8.90
C ARG A 61 9.05 -3.94 10.10
N SER A 62 8.90 -2.67 10.46
CA SER A 62 9.64 -2.06 11.56
C SER A 62 8.92 -2.17 12.92
N SER A 63 7.61 -2.40 12.94
CA SER A 63 6.82 -2.65 14.14
C SER A 63 6.89 -4.09 14.65
N GLY A 64 7.66 -4.96 13.99
CA GLY A 64 8.03 -6.30 14.46
C GLY A 64 9.32 -6.36 15.30
N SER A 65 9.92 -5.21 15.67
CA SER A 65 11.07 -5.21 16.59
C SER A 65 10.57 -5.27 18.03
N ASN A 66 10.16 -6.47 18.46
CA ASN A 66 10.16 -6.97 19.84
C ASN A 66 9.59 -8.41 19.94
N THR A 67 10.03 -9.36 19.10
CA THR A 67 10.05 -10.77 19.52
C THR A 67 11.34 -11.45 19.08
N ASN A 68 12.13 -11.77 20.10
CA ASN A 68 13.30 -12.60 20.07
C ASN A 68 12.97 -14.01 19.53
N VAL A 69 13.24 -14.27 18.25
CA VAL A 69 13.34 -15.63 17.68
C VAL A 69 14.47 -15.72 16.66
N ILE A 70 15.70 -15.61 17.15
CA ILE A 70 16.85 -16.26 16.51
C ILE A 70 16.76 -17.74 16.91
N GLN A 71 15.96 -18.52 16.17
CA GLN A 71 16.00 -19.98 16.24
C GLN A 71 16.59 -20.52 14.94
N GLY A 72 17.75 -21.15 15.08
CA GLY A 72 18.19 -22.28 14.25
C GLY A 72 18.88 -21.92 12.95
N MET A 73 20.22 -21.91 12.99
CA MET A 73 21.02 -22.21 11.81
C MET A 73 21.83 -23.47 12.13
N CYS A 74 21.68 -24.47 11.25
CA CYS A 74 22.34 -25.77 11.27
C CYS A 74 23.86 -25.68 11.20
#